data_AF-A0A5Q2VB74-F1
#
_entry.id   AF-A0A5Q2VB74-F1
#
_cell.length_a   1.000
_cell.length_b   1.000
_cell.length_c   1.000
_cell.angle_alpha   90.00
_cell.angle_beta   90.00
_cell.angle_gamma   90.00
#
_symmetry.space_group_name_H-M   'P 1'
#
loop_
_entity.id
_entity.type
_entity.pdbx_description
1 polymer ?
#
loop_
_entity_poly.entity_id
_entity_poly.type
_entity_poly.pdbx_seq_one_letter_code
_entity_poly.pdbx_strand_id
1 'polypeptide(L)'
;MWETNEVLRFDENLYRILRVKPGEIVWIKLDDPKALPEYILEFKLLSWLENERLSRSSDPYLPLHNEEPAFGSIAFDKREKNLKVIHPIIIDDKCFESKIRSQRVAAVESAGLASKVYIYRLAYSGEDEQ
;
A
#
# COMPACT_ATOMS: atom_id res chain seq x y z
N MET A 1 -15.27 -5.98 12.24
CA MET A 1 -13.88 -5.53 12.43
C MET A 1 -13.25 -5.44 11.07
N TRP A 2 -12.43 -4.40 10.84
CA TRP A 2 -11.76 -4.16 9.56
C TRP A 2 -10.46 -4.97 9.47
N GLU A 3 -10.07 -5.37 8.26
CA GLU A 3 -8.87 -6.18 8.04
C GLU A 3 -7.91 -5.53 7.05
N THR A 4 -6.60 -5.71 7.27
CA THR A 4 -5.60 -5.31 6.28
C THR A 4 -5.80 -6.11 4.98
N ASN A 5 -5.64 -5.45 3.83
CA ASN A 5 -5.96 -5.93 2.50
C ASN A 5 -7.46 -6.12 2.19
N GLU A 6 -8.37 -5.84 3.12
CA GLU A 6 -9.80 -5.80 2.83
C GLU A 6 -10.09 -4.72 1.76
N VAL A 7 -10.92 -5.07 0.78
CA VAL A 7 -11.36 -4.14 -0.27
C VAL A 7 -12.78 -3.67 0.03
N LEU A 8 -12.95 -2.36 0.07
CA LEU A 8 -14.21 -1.68 0.32
C LEU A 8 -14.64 -0.93 -0.94
N ARG A 9 -15.93 -0.94 -1.22
CA ARG A 9 -16.57 -0.06 -2.20
C ARG A 9 -17.16 1.11 -1.44
N PHE A 10 -16.68 2.32 -1.75
CA PHE A 10 -17.24 3.57 -1.24
C PHE A 10 -17.76 4.39 -2.41
N ASP A 11 -19.07 4.62 -2.42
CA ASP A 11 -19.82 5.07 -3.60
C ASP A 11 -19.44 4.19 -4.82
N GLU A 12 -18.84 4.77 -5.87
CA GLU A 12 -18.47 4.09 -7.11
C GLU A 12 -17.01 3.61 -7.18
N ASN A 13 -16.22 3.80 -6.11
CA ASN A 13 -14.77 3.56 -6.15
C ASN A 13 -14.35 2.44 -5.20
N LEU A 14 -13.33 1.69 -5.61
CA LEU A 14 -12.73 0.66 -4.76
C LEU A 14 -11.55 1.23 -3.96
N TYR A 15 -11.50 0.85 -2.68
CA TYR A 15 -10.42 1.20 -1.76
C TYR A 15 -9.90 -0.06 -1.09
N ARG A 16 -8.58 -0.18 -0.94
CA ARG A 16 -7.96 -1.24 -0.15
C ARG A 16 -7.48 -0.68 1.19
N ILE A 17 -7.81 -1.38 2.27
CA ILE A 17 -7.24 -1.11 3.59
C ILE A 17 -5.76 -1.53 3.58
N LEU A 18 -4.87 -0.57 3.80
CA LEU A 18 -3.43 -0.81 3.93
C LEU A 18 -3.01 -1.07 5.37
N ARG A 19 -3.74 -0.50 6.34
CA ARG A 19 -3.47 -0.67 7.77
C ARG A 19 -4.68 -0.31 8.62
N VAL A 20 -4.89 -1.08 9.68
CA VAL A 20 -5.87 -0.79 10.72
C VAL A 20 -5.14 -0.37 12.01
N LYS A 21 -5.57 0.73 12.60
CA LYS A 21 -5.13 1.25 13.91
C LYS A 21 -6.37 1.51 14.78
N PRO A 22 -6.25 1.60 16.11
CA PRO A 22 -7.39 1.95 16.96
C PRO A 22 -8.01 3.30 16.55
N GLY A 23 -9.25 3.28 16.06
CA GLY A 23 -10.00 4.47 15.64
C GLY A 23 -9.58 5.07 14.29
N GLU A 24 -8.57 4.53 13.61
CA GLU A 24 -8.02 5.05 12.36
C GLU A 24 -7.71 3.93 11.38
N ILE A 25 -7.98 4.19 10.11
CA ILE A 25 -7.69 3.29 9.00
C ILE A 25 -6.85 4.06 7.99
N VAL A 26 -5.87 3.36 7.42
CA VAL A 26 -5.17 3.82 6.22
C VAL A 26 -5.70 3.01 5.06
N TRP A 27 -6.23 3.68 4.05
CA TRP A 27 -6.71 3.07 2.82
C TRP A 27 -6.15 3.76 1.58
N ILE A 28 -6.26 3.12 0.42
CA ILE A 28 -5.85 3.69 -0.86
C ILE A 28 -6.88 3.35 -1.93
N LYS A 29 -7.17 4.30 -2.81
CA LYS A 29 -8.03 4.08 -3.97
C LYS A 29 -7.33 3.15 -4.97
N LEU A 30 -8.03 2.13 -5.44
CA LEU A 30 -7.47 1.12 -6.35
C LEU A 30 -7.51 1.56 -7.82
N ASP A 31 -8.54 2.31 -8.22
CA ASP A 31 -8.78 2.67 -9.62
C ASP A 31 -7.99 3.91 -10.08
N ASP A 32 -7.01 4.37 -9.30
CA ASP A 32 -6.16 5.51 -9.64
C ASP A 32 -4.67 5.17 -9.43
N PRO A 33 -3.86 5.08 -10.51
CA PRO A 33 -2.44 4.74 -10.42
C PRO A 33 -1.60 5.82 -9.72
N LYS A 34 -2.17 7.01 -9.48
CA LYS A 34 -1.53 8.10 -8.74
C LYS A 34 -2.12 8.27 -7.34
N ALA A 35 -3.00 7.36 -6.91
CA ALA A 35 -3.57 7.38 -5.57
C ALA A 35 -2.47 7.36 -4.51
N LEU A 36 -2.68 8.13 -3.45
CA LEU A 36 -1.86 8.08 -2.26
C LEU A 36 -2.66 7.47 -1.11
N PRO A 37 -1.99 6.84 -0.14
CA PRO A 37 -2.63 6.40 1.09
C PRO A 37 -3.25 7.58 1.84
N GLU A 38 -4.47 7.38 2.31
CA GLU A 38 -5.24 8.36 3.07
C GLU A 38 -5.60 7.82 4.45
N TYR A 39 -5.59 8.70 5.45
CA TYR A 39 -6.06 8.40 6.80
C TYR A 39 -7.54 8.73 6.91
N ILE A 40 -8.31 7.78 7.45
CA ILE A 40 -9.73 7.94 7.68
C ILE A 40 -10.10 7.42 9.07
N LEU A 41 -11.01 8.12 9.73
CA LEU A 41 -11.48 7.75 11.06
C LEU A 41 -12.43 6.56 10.95
N GLU A 42 -12.26 5.57 11.83
CA GLU A 42 -13.07 4.34 11.80
C GLU A 42 -14.57 4.64 11.90
N PHE A 43 -14.96 5.62 12.72
CA PHE A 43 -16.37 6.01 12.85
C PHE A 43 -16.99 6.53 11.55
N LYS A 44 -16.19 7.12 10.63
CA LYS A 44 -16.70 7.57 9.33
C LYS A 44 -17.06 6.37 8.46
N LEU A 45 -16.26 5.32 8.46
CA LEU A 45 -16.57 4.10 7.72
C LEU A 45 -17.83 3.44 8.27
N LEU A 46 -17.98 3.37 9.59
CA LEU A 46 -19.21 2.86 10.20
C LEU A 46 -20.43 3.69 9.78
N SER A 47 -20.34 5.02 9.82
CA SER A 47 -21.42 5.91 9.36
C SER A 47 -21.74 5.73 7.88
N TRP A 48 -20.74 5.51 7.01
CA TRP A 48 -20.98 5.25 5.59
C TRP A 48 -21.56 3.86 5.33
N LEU A 49 -21.22 2.88 6.16
CA LEU A 49 -21.80 1.54 6.12
C LEU A 49 -23.29 1.59 6.50
N GLU A 50 -23.64 2.32 7.56
CA GLU A 50 -25.03 2.53 8.00
C GLU A 50 -25.90 3.23 6.95
N ASN A 51 -25.32 4.16 6.19
CA ASN A 51 -26.01 4.90 5.14
C ASN A 51 -25.86 4.26 3.74
N GLU A 52 -25.44 2.99 3.67
CA GLU A 52 -25.31 2.20 2.44
C GLU A 52 -24.36 2.79 1.38
N ARG A 53 -23.50 3.74 1.76
CA ARG A 53 -22.46 4.32 0.89
C ARG A 53 -21.19 3.50 0.86
N LEU A 54 -20.97 2.69 1.89
CA LEU A 54 -19.82 1.80 2.01
C LEU A 54 -20.32 0.34 2.03
N SER A 55 -19.67 -0.53 1.27
CA SER A 55 -19.89 -1.97 1.30
C SER A 55 -18.58 -2.73 1.15
N ARG A 56 -18.54 -3.99 1.58
CA ARG A 56 -17.39 -4.86 1.30
C ARG A 56 -17.43 -5.30 -0.16
N SER A 57 -16.28 -5.39 -0.80
CA SER A 57 -16.14 -5.84 -2.18
C SER A 57 -15.10 -6.95 -2.29
N SER A 58 -15.24 -7.80 -3.29
CA SER A 58 -14.17 -8.72 -3.70
C SER A 58 -12.96 -7.91 -4.18
N ASP A 59 -11.76 -8.41 -3.87
CA ASP A 59 -10.53 -7.81 -4.35
C ASP A 59 -10.28 -8.16 -5.82
N PRO A 60 -10.30 -7.19 -6.76
CA PRO A 60 -10.08 -7.46 -8.18
C PRO A 60 -8.65 -7.92 -8.49
N TYR A 61 -7.69 -7.66 -7.60
CA TYR A 61 -6.28 -8.01 -7.78
C TYR A 61 -5.85 -9.23 -6.95
N LEU A 62 -6.80 -9.94 -6.33
CA LEU A 62 -6.51 -11.17 -5.59
C LEU A 62 -5.72 -12.21 -6.40
N PRO A 63 -5.97 -12.40 -7.72
CA PRO A 63 -5.18 -13.35 -8.51
C PRO A 63 -3.68 -13.00 -8.55
N LEU A 64 -3.32 -11.72 -8.58
CA LEU A 64 -1.93 -11.26 -8.61
C LEU A 64 -1.19 -11.56 -7.29
N HIS A 65 -1.91 -11.61 -6.16
CA HIS A 65 -1.31 -11.94 -4.85
C HIS A 65 -0.91 -13.42 -4.75
N ASN A 66 -1.53 -14.30 -5.52
CA ASN A 66 -1.31 -15.74 -5.41
C ASN A 66 -0.14 -16.23 -6.26
N GLU A 67 0.45 -15.38 -7.10
CA GLU A 67 1.63 -15.69 -7.90
C GLU A 67 2.91 -15.46 -7.10
N GLU A 68 3.20 -16.36 -6.17
CA GLU A 68 4.48 -16.34 -5.47
C GLU A 68 5.59 -16.87 -6.41
N PRO A 69 6.62 -16.08 -6.73
CA PRO A 69 7.69 -16.54 -7.61
C PRO A 69 8.41 -17.72 -6.97
N ALA A 70 8.75 -18.72 -7.80
CA ALA A 70 9.48 -19.89 -7.33
C ALA A 70 10.78 -19.47 -6.62
N PHE A 71 11.05 -20.07 -5.47
CA PHE A 71 12.26 -19.78 -4.69
C PHE A 71 13.52 -19.95 -5.55
N GLY A 72 14.41 -18.95 -5.51
CA GLY A 72 15.64 -18.94 -6.31
C GLY A 72 15.45 -18.66 -7.81
N SER A 73 14.24 -18.32 -8.26
CA SER A 73 14.03 -17.78 -9.60
C SER A 73 14.50 -16.32 -9.71
N ILE A 74 14.74 -15.85 -10.94
CA ILE A 74 15.08 -14.45 -11.21
C ILE A 74 14.03 -13.49 -10.65
N ALA A 75 12.74 -13.85 -10.75
CA ALA A 75 11.63 -13.05 -10.22
C ALA A 75 11.66 -12.99 -8.69
N PHE A 76 11.96 -14.11 -8.01
CA PHE A 76 12.14 -14.15 -6.56
C PHE A 76 13.29 -13.25 -6.11
N ASP A 77 14.46 -13.36 -6.75
CA ASP A 77 15.63 -12.55 -6.41
C ASP A 77 15.37 -11.05 -6.64
N LYS A 78 14.67 -10.69 -7.73
CA LYS A 78 14.23 -9.30 -8.00
C LYS A 78 13.31 -8.81 -6.87
N ARG A 79 12.31 -9.59 -6.47
CA ARG A 79 11.39 -9.26 -5.37
C ARG A 79 12.13 -9.07 -4.05
N GLU A 80 13.00 -10.00 -3.66
CA GLU A 80 13.75 -9.91 -2.40
C GLU A 80 14.69 -8.69 -2.38
N LYS A 81 15.34 -8.38 -3.52
CA LYS A 81 16.16 -7.17 -3.65
C LYS A 81 15.31 -5.91 -3.51
N ASN A 82 14.16 -5.84 -4.18
CA ASN A 82 13.24 -4.70 -4.09
C ASN A 82 12.72 -4.53 -2.66
N LEU A 83 12.33 -5.62 -1.99
CA LEU A 83 11.86 -5.60 -0.61
C LEU A 83 12.92 -5.05 0.33
N LYS A 84 14.19 -5.47 0.20
CA LYS A 84 15.31 -4.93 1.00
C LYS A 84 15.44 -3.41 0.89
N VAL A 85 15.18 -2.84 -0.28
CA VAL A 85 15.24 -1.37 -0.50
C VAL A 85 14.11 -0.65 0.26
N ILE A 86 12.88 -1.16 0.20
CA ILE A 86 11.72 -0.48 0.79
C ILE A 86 11.45 -0.88 2.25
N HIS A 87 12.02 -1.99 2.73
CA HIS A 87 11.80 -2.50 4.08
C HIS A 87 12.05 -1.47 5.20
N PRO A 88 13.14 -0.66 5.18
CA PRO A 88 13.39 0.36 6.19
C PRO A 88 12.35 1.49 6.22
N ILE A 89 11.54 1.60 5.16
CA ILE A 89 10.48 2.60 5.04
C ILE A 89 9.17 2.02 5.56
N ILE A 90 8.78 0.83 5.11
CA ILE A 90 7.44 0.26 5.39
C ILE A 90 7.29 -0.31 6.81
N ILE A 91 8.40 -0.60 7.49
CA ILE A 91 8.39 -1.06 8.89
C ILE A 91 8.04 0.05 9.88
N ASP A 92 8.16 1.32 9.47
CA ASP A 92 7.80 2.48 10.29
C ASP A 92 6.26 2.65 10.31
N ASP A 93 5.68 2.77 11.50
CA ASP A 93 4.23 2.95 11.67
C ASP A 93 3.68 4.25 11.08
N LYS A 94 4.57 5.20 10.78
CA LYS A 94 4.28 6.49 10.19
C LYS A 94 4.74 6.58 8.73
N CYS A 95 5.01 5.46 8.07
CA CYS A 95 5.46 5.42 6.67
C CYS A 95 4.48 6.07 5.67
N PHE A 96 3.21 6.21 6.04
CA PHE A 96 2.20 6.92 5.24
C PHE A 96 2.24 8.45 5.43
N GLU A 97 2.86 8.96 6.49
CA GLU A 97 3.07 10.40 6.69
C GLU A 97 4.13 10.94 5.74
N SER A 98 3.77 11.90 4.88
CA SER A 98 4.64 12.43 3.82
C SER A 98 6.02 12.89 4.31
N LYS A 99 6.07 13.55 5.47
CA LYS A 99 7.31 14.04 6.09
C LYS A 99 8.21 12.88 6.54
N ILE A 100 7.65 11.94 7.30
CA ILE A 100 8.40 10.77 7.81
C ILE A 100 8.89 9.92 6.65
N ARG A 101 8.02 9.64 5.68
CA ARG A 101 8.38 8.92 4.47
C ARG A 101 9.55 9.57 3.74
N SER A 102 9.48 10.87 3.49
CA SER A 102 10.54 11.60 2.79
C SER A 102 11.88 11.51 3.52
N GLN A 103 11.87 11.58 4.86
CA GLN A 103 13.06 11.39 5.68
C GLN A 103 13.63 9.97 5.56
N ARG A 104 12.77 8.94 5.59
CA ARG A 104 13.20 7.54 5.43
C ARG A 104 13.76 7.26 4.05
N VAL A 105 13.12 7.78 3.00
CA VAL A 105 13.62 7.69 1.62
C VAL A 105 15.01 8.30 1.50
N ALA A 106 15.23 9.49 2.09
CA ALA A 106 16.53 10.14 2.09
C ALA A 106 17.60 9.33 2.86
N ALA A 107 17.20 8.65 3.95
CA ALA A 107 18.10 7.76 4.68
C ALA A 107 18.50 6.52 3.87
N VAL A 108 17.54 5.89 3.18
CA VAL A 108 17.80 4.73 2.29
C VAL A 108 18.70 5.14 1.12
N GLU A 109 18.49 6.32 0.54
CA GLU A 109 19.35 6.88 -0.51
C GLU A 109 20.77 7.15 0.00
N SER A 110 20.90 7.78 1.18
CA SER A 110 22.20 8.08 1.80
C SER A 110 22.98 6.81 2.16
N ALA A 111 22.28 5.70 2.46
CA ALA A 111 22.88 4.40 2.71
C ALA A 111 23.36 3.69 1.43
N GLY A 112 23.11 4.26 0.25
CA GLY A 112 23.54 3.70 -1.04
C GLY A 112 22.72 2.50 -1.52
N LEU A 113 21.54 2.25 -0.93
CA LEU A 113 20.70 1.10 -1.29
C LEU A 113 20.00 1.27 -2.64
N ALA A 114 19.57 2.49 -2.96
CA ALA A 114 18.86 2.85 -4.19
C ALA A 114 18.81 4.36 -4.38
N SER A 115 18.61 4.83 -5.61
CA SER A 115 18.30 6.25 -5.87
C SER A 115 16.90 6.61 -5.37
N LYS A 116 16.68 7.87 -4.99
CA LYS A 116 15.35 8.36 -4.59
C LYS A 116 14.25 8.06 -5.60
N VAL A 117 14.53 8.23 -6.89
CA VAL A 117 13.58 7.92 -7.98
C VAL A 117 13.22 6.44 -7.98
N TYR A 118 14.21 5.56 -7.82
CA TYR A 118 13.96 4.12 -7.79
C TYR A 118 13.19 3.68 -6.54
N ILE A 119 13.48 4.26 -5.38
CA ILE A 119 12.74 4.00 -4.13
C ILE A 119 11.26 4.37 -4.29
N TYR A 120 10.96 5.56 -4.83
CA TYR A 120 9.58 5.97 -5.07
C TYR A 120 8.90 5.09 -6.12
N ARG A 121 9.62 4.66 -7.16
CA ARG A 121 9.11 3.69 -8.13
C ARG A 121 8.69 2.39 -7.44
N LEU A 122 9.53 1.82 -6.57
CA LEU A 122 9.19 0.59 -5.84
C LEU A 122 8.04 0.76 -4.85
N ALA A 123 7.90 1.95 -4.25
CA ALA A 123 6.88 2.21 -3.22
C ALA A 123 5.51 2.61 -3.79
N TYR A 124 5.45 3.16 -5.01
CA TYR A 124 4.25 3.78 -5.57
C TYR A 124 3.93 3.41 -7.02
N SER A 125 4.83 2.74 -7.72
CA SER A 125 4.60 2.31 -9.10
C SER A 125 4.50 0.79 -9.10
N GLY A 126 3.31 0.27 -9.42
CA GLY A 126 3.23 -1.09 -9.96
C GLY A 126 4.15 -1.16 -11.18
N GLU A 127 4.90 -2.25 -11.31
CA GLU A 127 5.89 -2.41 -12.38
C GLU A 127 5.20 -2.29 -13.75
N ASP A 128 5.26 -1.11 -14.38
CA ASP A 128 5.14 -0.97 -15.83
C ASP A 128 6.49 -1.38 -16.45
N GLU A 129 6.74 -2.68 -16.51
CA GLU A 129 7.72 -3.27 -17.42
C GLU A 129 7.01 -4.40 -18.18
N GLN A 130 6.37 -4.02 -19.29
CA GLN A 130 6.06 -4.94 -20.40
C GLN A 130 7.35 -5.34 -21.12
#